data_AF-A0A962R1K5-F1
#
_entry.id   AF-A0A962R1K5-F1
#
_cell.length_a   1.000
_cell.length_b   1.000
_cell.length_c   1.000
_cell.angle_alpha   90.00
_cell.angle_beta   90.00
_cell.angle_gamma   90.00
#
_symmetry.space_group_name_H-M   'P 1'
#
loop_
_entity.id
_entity.type
_entity.pdbx_description
1 polymer ?
#
loop_
_entity_poly.entity_id
_entity_poly.type
_entity_poly.pdbx_seq_one_letter_code
_entity_poly.pdbx_strand_id
1 'polypeptide(L)'
;VDAVSGGLLAGLGTLVTGGGGAISGAVGAWLYADRIAQMKVRGIPTGGHRISCGPSKNVNFPFVLLGRALTHQRQVSTRTHADRGELDLSQPLLDWLGERERRQLARIFADLRSGKKPAQRRAELAAMVLVWCRGKD
;
A
#
# COMPACT_ATOMS: atom_id res chain seq x y z
N VAL A 1 -1.80 32.49 39.16
CA VAL A 1 -2.56 31.29 38.72
C VAL A 1 -1.82 30.76 37.50
N ASP A 2 -0.83 29.87 37.68
CA ASP A 2 -0.93 28.40 37.51
C ASP A 2 -1.77 27.98 36.28
N ALA A 3 -1.34 27.14 35.33
CA ALA A 3 -0.38 26.03 35.44
C ALA A 3 0.36 25.73 34.12
N VAL A 4 1.62 25.33 34.28
CA VAL A 4 2.42 24.49 33.36
C VAL A 4 1.83 23.07 33.34
N SER A 5 1.63 22.46 32.16
CA SER A 5 1.92 21.03 31.84
C SER A 5 1.06 20.48 30.69
N GLY A 6 1.72 19.79 29.75
CA GLY A 6 1.11 18.92 28.73
C GLY A 6 1.15 19.53 27.32
N GLY A 7 2.22 19.44 26.54
CA GLY A 7 2.93 18.20 26.21
C GLY A 7 2.19 17.45 25.10
N LEU A 8 2.74 17.49 23.88
CA LEU A 8 2.66 16.41 22.89
C LEU A 8 1.34 16.12 22.13
N LEU A 9 0.61 17.10 21.59
CA LEU A 9 -0.49 16.82 20.62
C LEU A 9 -0.56 17.73 19.38
N ALA A 10 0.51 18.46 19.04
CA ALA A 10 0.56 19.29 17.83
C ALA A 10 0.80 18.50 16.52
N GLY A 11 0.62 17.18 16.51
CA GLY A 11 0.90 16.31 15.36
C GLY A 11 -0.31 15.58 14.77
N LEU A 12 -1.51 15.75 15.33
CA LEU A 12 -2.72 15.01 14.95
C LEU A 12 -3.89 16.00 14.85
N GLY A 13 -3.98 16.71 13.73
CA GLY A 13 -5.02 17.71 13.49
C GLY A 13 -5.36 17.81 12.02
N THR A 14 -6.12 16.82 11.53
CA THR A 14 -7.19 16.97 10.54
C THR A 14 -7.28 18.33 9.82
N LEU A 15 -6.74 18.43 8.60
CA LEU A 15 -7.28 19.39 7.62
C LEU A 15 -8.55 18.78 7.02
N VAL A 16 -9.66 19.01 7.74
CA VAL A 16 -11.02 18.90 7.20
C VAL A 16 -11.43 20.29 6.70
N THR A 17 -12.19 20.30 5.59
CA THR A 17 -13.00 21.39 5.00
C THR A 17 -12.44 22.08 3.74
N GLY A 18 -13.27 22.06 2.68
CA GLY A 18 -13.09 22.82 1.44
C GLY A 18 -13.31 21.95 0.21
N GLY A 19 -14.49 22.03 -0.40
CA GLY A 19 -14.94 21.17 -1.51
C GLY A 19 -13.91 21.01 -2.63
N GLY A 20 -13.63 19.76 -3.02
CA GLY A 20 -12.76 19.43 -4.16
C GLY A 20 -11.44 18.73 -3.84
N GLY A 21 -11.23 18.23 -2.61
CA GLY A 21 -9.94 17.69 -2.15
C GLY A 21 -9.86 16.17 -1.99
N ALA A 22 -10.21 15.35 -3.00
CA ALA A 22 -10.02 13.89 -2.92
C ALA A 22 -8.63 13.42 -3.39
N ILE A 23 -7.80 14.31 -3.93
CA ILE A 23 -6.53 13.94 -4.59
C ILE A 23 -5.32 14.07 -3.64
N SER A 24 -5.43 14.84 -2.55
CA SER A 24 -4.32 15.11 -1.64
C SER A 24 -3.95 13.94 -0.71
N GLY A 25 -4.88 13.03 -0.42
CA GLY A 25 -4.62 11.89 0.47
C GLY A 25 -3.62 10.87 -0.07
N ALA A 26 -3.61 10.66 -1.39
CA ALA A 26 -2.71 9.68 -2.03
C ALA A 26 -1.24 10.12 -2.05
N VAL A 27 -0.99 11.44 -2.15
CA VAL A 27 0.37 12.01 -2.12
C VAL A 27 0.95 11.94 -0.70
N GLY A 28 0.13 12.23 0.30
CA GLY A 28 0.53 12.13 1.72
C GLY A 28 0.94 10.72 2.10
N ALA A 29 0.19 9.69 1.70
CA ALA A 29 0.53 8.30 1.99
C ALA A 29 1.86 7.85 1.37
N TRP A 30 2.19 8.29 0.15
CA TRP A 30 3.47 7.97 -0.50
C TRP A 30 4.65 8.64 0.21
N LEU A 31 4.51 9.92 0.59
CA LEU A 31 5.53 10.64 1.36
C LEU A 31 5.69 10.07 2.78
N TYR A 32 4.60 9.62 3.41
CA TYR A 32 4.65 9.02 4.74
C TYR A 32 5.17 7.59 4.75
N ALA A 33 4.99 6.83 3.66
CA ALA A 33 5.56 5.48 3.51
C ALA A 33 7.09 5.49 3.61
N ASP A 34 7.75 6.49 3.00
CA ASP A 34 9.20 6.69 3.14
C ASP A 34 9.60 7.02 4.59
N ARG A 35 8.71 7.68 5.34
CA ARG A 35 8.94 8.01 6.76
C ARG A 35 8.75 6.81 7.68
N ILE A 36 7.77 5.95 7.41
CA ILE A 36 7.54 4.69 8.13
C ILE A 36 8.70 3.72 7.89
N ALA A 37 9.28 3.70 6.68
CA ALA A 37 10.47 2.91 6.37
C ALA A 37 11.72 3.31 7.21
N GLN A 38 11.73 4.52 7.76
CA GLN A 38 12.82 5.04 8.59
C GLN A 38 12.58 4.90 10.10
N MET A 39 11.43 4.37 10.54
CA MET A 39 11.18 4.12 11.97
C MET A 39 12.07 2.98 12.47
N LYS A 40 13.11 3.37 13.23
CA LYS A 40 13.94 2.47 14.03
C LYS A 40 13.16 2.00 15.26
N VAL A 41 12.86 0.70 15.32
CA VAL A 41 12.45 0.07 16.58
C VAL A 41 13.70 -0.57 17.19
N ARG A 42 14.07 -0.17 18.41
CA ARG A 42 15.22 -0.72 19.17
C ARG A 42 16.57 -0.71 18.42
N GLY A 43 16.89 0.39 17.72
CA GLY A 43 18.22 0.58 17.11
C GLY A 43 18.50 -0.24 15.83
N ILE A 44 17.61 -1.15 15.45
CA ILE A 44 17.69 -1.89 14.20
C ILE A 44 16.91 -1.09 13.13
N PRO A 45 17.55 -0.65 12.03
CA PRO A 45 16.83 -0.05 10.92
C PRO A 45 15.95 -1.12 10.27
N THR A 46 14.64 -1.05 10.48
CA THR A 46 13.64 -1.98 9.91
C THR A 46 13.56 -1.89 8.37
N GLY A 47 14.18 -0.88 7.76
CA GLY A 47 14.25 -0.66 6.32
C GLY A 47 15.54 0.07 5.93
N GLY A 48 15.97 -0.11 4.67
CA GLY A 48 17.18 0.55 4.15
C GLY A 48 17.73 -0.07 2.87
N HIS A 49 17.40 -1.33 2.56
CA HIS A 49 17.85 -1.96 1.33
C HIS A 49 16.73 -1.99 0.29
N ARG A 50 16.64 -0.93 -0.52
CA ARG A 50 15.74 -0.89 -1.68
C ARG A 50 16.40 -1.63 -2.83
N ILE A 51 16.18 -2.94 -2.91
CA ILE A 51 16.57 -3.72 -4.09
C ILE A 51 15.65 -3.31 -5.24
N SER A 52 16.18 -2.50 -6.16
CA SER A 52 15.49 -2.16 -7.39
C SER A 52 15.81 -3.22 -8.45
N CYS A 53 15.10 -4.33 -8.44
CA CYS A 53 15.13 -5.26 -9.58
C CYS A 53 14.42 -4.61 -10.76
N GLY A 54 15.10 -4.58 -11.91
CA GLY A 54 14.65 -3.89 -13.12
C GLY A 54 13.27 -4.33 -13.62
N PRO A 55 12.69 -3.62 -14.60
CA PRO A 55 11.36 -3.93 -15.09
C PRO A 55 11.33 -5.35 -15.67
N SER A 56 10.67 -6.27 -14.97
CA SER A 56 10.44 -7.62 -15.45
C SER A 56 9.77 -7.56 -16.83
N LYS A 57 10.35 -8.25 -17.81
CA LYS A 57 9.82 -8.28 -19.19
C LYS A 57 8.44 -8.95 -19.23
N ASN A 58 8.19 -9.89 -18.32
CA ASN A 58 6.94 -10.66 -18.28
C ASN A 58 5.76 -9.76 -17.87
N VAL A 59 4.69 -9.75 -18.67
CA VAL A 59 3.46 -8.97 -18.43
C VAL A 59 2.69 -9.48 -17.20
N ASN A 60 2.81 -10.78 -16.88
CA ASN A 60 2.14 -11.41 -15.76
C ASN A 60 2.85 -11.17 -14.42
N PHE A 61 4.14 -10.80 -14.44
CA PHE A 61 4.92 -10.56 -13.22
C PHE A 61 4.23 -9.60 -12.21
N PRO A 62 3.77 -8.40 -12.61
CA PRO A 62 3.08 -7.50 -11.67
C PRO A 62 1.76 -8.08 -11.12
N PHE A 63 1.06 -8.93 -11.88
CA PHE A 63 -0.14 -9.62 -11.38
C PHE A 63 0.20 -10.65 -10.30
N VAL A 64 1.24 -11.47 -10.54
CA VAL A 64 1.70 -12.45 -9.56
C VAL A 64 2.19 -11.77 -8.28
N LEU A 65 2.98 -10.70 -8.43
CA LEU A 65 3.51 -9.94 -7.30
C LEU A 65 2.38 -9.32 -6.47
N LEU A 66 1.43 -8.65 -7.13
CA LEU A 66 0.28 -8.04 -6.45
C LEU A 66 -0.59 -9.10 -5.76
N GLY A 67 -0.90 -10.19 -6.46
CA GLY A 67 -1.69 -11.28 -5.91
C GLY A 67 -1.07 -11.85 -4.64
N ARG A 68 0.24 -12.15 -4.67
CA ARG A 68 0.97 -12.64 -3.50
C ARG A 68 0.98 -11.63 -2.35
N ALA A 69 1.18 -10.35 -2.65
CA ALA A 69 1.18 -9.30 -1.64
C ALA A 69 -0.19 -9.16 -0.95
N LEU A 70 -1.29 -9.20 -1.70
CA LEU A 70 -2.65 -9.15 -1.15
C LEU A 70 -2.98 -10.40 -0.33
N THR A 71 -2.64 -11.59 -0.83
CA THR A 71 -2.84 -12.84 -0.10
C THR A 71 -2.08 -12.83 1.22
N HIS A 72 -0.80 -12.43 1.18
CA HIS A 72 0.03 -12.32 2.38
C HIS A 72 -0.55 -11.31 3.38
N GLN A 73 -0.93 -10.12 2.93
CA GLN A 73 -1.54 -9.11 3.80
C GLN A 73 -2.81 -9.63 4.47
N ARG A 74 -3.68 -10.31 3.74
CA ARG A 74 -4.91 -10.89 4.27
C ARG A 74 -4.63 -11.93 5.34
N GLN A 75 -3.71 -12.86 5.07
CA GLN A 75 -3.38 -13.91 6.03
C GLN A 75 -2.76 -13.37 7.30
N VAL A 76 -1.91 -12.35 7.18
CA VAL A 76 -1.33 -11.66 8.34
C VAL A 76 -2.41 -10.89 9.12
N SER A 77 -3.36 -10.23 8.44
CA SER A 77 -4.42 -9.47 9.13
C SER A 77 -5.45 -10.35 9.83
N THR A 78 -5.69 -11.58 9.34
CA THR A 78 -6.65 -12.51 9.95
C THR A 78 -6.04 -13.42 11.02
N ARG A 79 -4.71 -13.38 11.22
CA ARG A 79 -4.05 -14.25 12.20
C ARG A 79 -4.20 -13.73 13.62
N THR A 80 -4.44 -14.66 14.54
CA THR A 80 -4.37 -14.39 15.98
C THR A 80 -2.92 -14.47 16.45
N HIS A 81 -2.56 -13.73 17.50
CA HIS A 81 -1.18 -13.68 18.03
C HIS A 81 -0.63 -15.04 18.52
N ALA A 82 -1.48 -16.05 18.65
CA ALA A 82 -1.11 -17.40 19.08
C ALA A 82 -0.77 -18.35 17.91
N ASP A 83 -1.17 -18.02 16.68
CA ASP A 83 -0.93 -18.87 15.52
C ASP A 83 0.46 -18.63 14.91
N ARG A 84 1.35 -19.63 15.04
CA ARG A 84 2.72 -19.64 14.50
C ARG A 84 2.88 -20.53 13.27
N GLY A 85 1.79 -21.00 12.65
CA GLY A 85 1.88 -21.84 11.45
C GLY A 85 2.59 -21.15 10.27
N GLU A 86 3.09 -21.91 9.32
CA GLU A 86 3.61 -21.35 8.07
C GLU A 86 2.48 -20.69 7.25
N LEU A 87 2.81 -19.65 6.47
CA LEU A 87 1.85 -18.98 5.58
C LEU A 87 1.82 -19.72 4.25
N ASP A 88 0.71 -20.40 3.97
CA ASP A 88 0.51 -21.02 2.66
C ASP A 88 0.18 -19.95 1.62
N LEU A 89 1.04 -19.75 0.63
CA LEU A 89 0.85 -18.78 -0.46
C LEU A 89 0.47 -19.45 -1.79
N SER A 90 0.05 -20.73 -1.77
CA SER A 90 -0.30 -21.50 -2.98
C SER A 90 -1.68 -21.18 -3.56
N GLN A 91 -2.46 -20.32 -2.89
CA GLN A 91 -3.81 -19.95 -3.30
C GLN A 91 -3.86 -19.25 -4.65
N PRO A 92 -4.96 -19.45 -5.42
CA PRO A 92 -5.18 -18.77 -6.69
C PRO A 92 -5.09 -17.25 -6.55
N LEU A 93 -4.29 -16.64 -7.43
CA LEU A 93 -3.96 -15.21 -7.36
C LEU A 93 -4.98 -14.38 -8.15
N LEU A 94 -5.66 -13.46 -7.45
CA LEU A 94 -6.59 -12.49 -8.06
C LEU A 94 -7.78 -13.13 -8.78
N ASP A 95 -8.15 -14.38 -8.48
CA ASP A 95 -9.27 -15.08 -9.15
C ASP A 95 -10.63 -14.42 -8.92
N TRP A 96 -10.77 -13.74 -7.79
CA TRP A 96 -11.93 -12.93 -7.43
C TRP A 96 -12.06 -11.62 -8.23
N LEU A 97 -11.05 -11.24 -9.00
CA LEU A 97 -11.02 -9.99 -9.74
C LEU A 97 -11.87 -10.09 -11.02
N GLY A 98 -12.82 -9.17 -11.19
CA GLY A 98 -13.69 -9.15 -12.35
C GLY A 98 -12.94 -8.78 -13.64
N GLU A 99 -13.49 -9.14 -14.79
CA GLU A 99 -12.88 -8.88 -16.10
C GLU A 99 -12.57 -7.38 -16.34
N ARG A 100 -13.48 -6.49 -15.89
CA ARG A 100 -13.28 -5.04 -15.97
C ARG A 100 -12.06 -4.58 -15.16
N GLU A 101 -11.93 -5.06 -13.94
CA GLU A 101 -10.84 -4.72 -13.04
C GLU A 101 -9.51 -5.29 -13.55
N ARG A 102 -9.51 -6.52 -14.08
CA ARG A 102 -8.33 -7.14 -14.71
C ARG A 102 -7.82 -6.31 -15.89
N ARG A 103 -8.71 -5.85 -16.78
CA ARG A 103 -8.32 -4.98 -17.91
C ARG A 103 -7.80 -3.63 -17.42
N GLN A 104 -8.44 -3.04 -16.41
CA GLN A 104 -7.97 -1.78 -15.82
C GLN A 104 -6.57 -1.95 -15.24
N LEU A 105 -6.32 -3.04 -14.51
CA LEU A 105 -5.01 -3.36 -13.96
C LEU A 105 -3.94 -3.54 -15.04
N ALA A 106 -4.28 -4.29 -16.10
CA ALA A 106 -3.39 -4.50 -17.24
C ALA A 106 -2.97 -3.18 -17.89
N ARG A 107 -3.94 -2.26 -18.07
CA ARG A 107 -3.68 -0.93 -18.60
C ARG A 107 -2.76 -0.12 -17.68
N ILE A 108 -3.02 -0.11 -16.37
CA ILE A 108 -2.19 0.59 -15.39
C ILE A 108 -0.75 0.06 -15.42
N PHE A 109 -0.57 -1.26 -15.43
CA PHE A 109 0.77 -1.86 -15.50
C PHE A 109 1.50 -1.56 -16.80
N ALA A 110 0.80 -1.56 -17.94
CA ALA A 110 1.38 -1.17 -19.22
C ALA A 110 1.81 0.30 -19.24
N ASP A 111 0.98 1.20 -18.70
CA ASP A 111 1.31 2.63 -18.60
C ASP A 111 2.49 2.88 -17.65
N LEU A 112 2.53 2.18 -16.51
CA LEU A 112 3.66 2.26 -15.58
C LEU A 112 4.96 1.74 -16.20
N ARG A 113 4.90 0.64 -16.95
CA ARG A 113 6.05 0.08 -17.68
C ARG A 113 6.59 1.05 -18.72
N SER A 114 5.70 1.75 -19.42
CA SER A 114 6.06 2.73 -20.46
C SER A 114 6.37 4.13 -19.92
N GLY A 115 6.33 4.33 -18.60
CA GLY A 115 6.59 5.63 -17.97
C GLY A 115 5.50 6.67 -18.24
N LYS A 116 4.30 6.27 -18.67
CA LYS A 116 3.19 7.18 -18.96
C LYS A 116 2.49 7.60 -17.68
N LYS A 117 2.57 8.89 -17.35
CA LYS A 117 1.91 9.51 -16.18
C LYS A 117 2.10 8.68 -14.90
N PRO A 118 3.34 8.35 -14.50
CA PRO A 118 3.61 7.33 -13.49
C PRO A 118 3.03 7.70 -12.12
N ALA A 119 3.01 8.99 -11.76
CA ALA A 119 2.40 9.46 -10.52
C ALA A 119 0.88 9.19 -10.49
N GLN A 120 0.17 9.53 -11.57
CA GLN A 120 -1.29 9.31 -11.67
C GLN A 120 -1.63 7.81 -11.64
N ARG A 121 -0.87 6.98 -12.38
CA ARG A 121 -1.09 5.54 -12.43
C ARG A 121 -0.77 4.83 -11.11
N ARG A 122 0.25 5.29 -10.38
CA ARG A 122 0.54 4.80 -9.01
C ARG A 122 -0.59 5.17 -8.05
N ALA A 123 -1.11 6.40 -8.13
CA ALA A 123 -2.24 6.83 -7.30
C ALA A 123 -3.50 6.01 -7.60
N GLU A 124 -3.80 5.76 -8.88
CA GLU A 124 -4.93 4.91 -9.29
C GLU A 124 -4.78 3.47 -8.78
N LEU A 125 -3.59 2.87 -8.95
CA LEU A 125 -3.30 1.53 -8.41
C LEU A 125 -3.48 1.49 -6.89
N ALA A 126 -2.94 2.47 -6.17
CA ALA A 126 -3.05 2.54 -4.72
C ALA A 126 -4.51 2.65 -4.26
N ALA A 127 -5.33 3.45 -4.96
CA ALA A 127 -6.75 3.57 -4.65
C ALA A 127 -7.49 2.22 -4.82
N MET A 128 -7.21 1.49 -5.90
CA MET A 128 -7.80 0.15 -6.11
C MET A 128 -7.39 -0.82 -5.00
N VAL A 129 -6.10 -0.86 -4.65
CA VAL A 129 -5.58 -1.71 -3.58
C VAL A 129 -6.23 -1.40 -2.24
N LEU A 130 -6.38 -0.12 -1.90
CA LEU A 130 -7.02 0.30 -0.65
C LEU A 130 -8.49 -0.12 -0.58
N VAL A 131 -9.22 -0.07 -1.69
CA VAL A 131 -10.61 -0.56 -1.74
C VAL A 131 -10.65 -2.06 -1.45
N TRP A 132 -9.77 -2.86 -2.04
CA TRP A 132 -9.75 -4.30 -1.82
C TRP A 132 -9.33 -4.70 -0.41
N CYS A 133 -8.40 -3.95 0.20
CA CYS A 133 -8.00 -4.20 1.58
C CYS A 133 -9.08 -3.81 2.60
N ARG A 134 -9.99 -2.88 2.27
CA ARG A 134 -11.08 -2.42 3.15
C ARG A 134 -12.41 -3.14 2.92
N GLY A 135 -12.65 -3.66 1.72
CA GLY A 135 -13.95 -4.24 1.32
C GLY A 135 -14.12 -5.73 1.62
N LYS A 136 -13.25 -6.34 2.42
CA LYS A 136 -13.30 -7.77 2.79
C LYS A 136 -13.31 -7.96 4.31
N ASP A 137 -14.20 -7.24 4.97
CA ASP A 137 -14.69 -7.59 6.31
C ASP A 137 -15.97 -8.44 6.18
#